data_AF-A0A6C1PKF8-F1
#
_entry.id   AF-A0A6C1PKF8-F1
#
_cell.length_a   1.000
_cell.length_b   1.000
_cell.length_c   1.000
_cell.angle_alpha   90.00
_cell.angle_beta   90.00
_cell.angle_gamma   90.00
#
_symmetry.space_group_name_H-M   'P 1'
#
loop_
_entity.id
_entity.type
_entity.pdbx_description
1 polymer ?
#
loop_
_entity_poly.entity_id
_entity_poly.type
_entity_poly.pdbx_seq_one_letter_code
_entity_poly.pdbx_strand_id
1 'polypeptide(L)'
;EEVSLSEALELRKAAKERVGELSTQLSGSSAAKVIHKEDRDIVEQPQTPFLVVRDELDQARLEFRRLNRALRKASFEVSVEFADETT
;
A
#
# COMPACT_ATOMS: atom_id res chain seq x y z
N GLU A 1 -17.12 14.34 0.63
CA GLU A 1 -16.71 14.46 -0.78
C GLU A 1 -17.05 13.15 -1.45
N GLU A 2 -17.86 13.19 -2.51
CA GLU A 2 -18.16 12.01 -3.32
C GLU A 2 -17.08 11.90 -4.40
N VAL A 3 -16.46 10.73 -4.49
CA VAL A 3 -15.34 10.45 -5.40
C VAL A 3 -15.88 9.53 -6.51
N SER A 4 -15.51 9.79 -7.76
CA SER A 4 -15.94 8.93 -8.87
C SER A 4 -15.40 7.51 -8.74
N LEU A 5 -16.05 6.52 -9.38
CA LEU A 5 -15.56 5.13 -9.36
C LEU A 5 -14.14 5.01 -9.93
N SER A 6 -13.82 5.76 -10.99
CA SER A 6 -12.48 5.79 -11.59
C SER A 6 -11.44 6.34 -10.62
N GLU A 7 -11.73 7.46 -9.96
CA GLU A 7 -10.84 8.02 -8.95
C GLU A 7 -10.66 7.07 -7.77
N ALA A 8 -11.74 6.41 -7.32
CA ALA A 8 -11.68 5.43 -6.25
C ALA A 8 -10.81 4.20 -6.62
N LEU A 9 -10.83 3.77 -7.89
CA LEU A 9 -9.97 2.70 -8.40
C LEU A 9 -8.49 3.12 -8.44
N GLU A 10 -8.18 4.35 -8.84
CA GLU A 10 -6.82 4.90 -8.80
C GLU A 10 -6.32 5.05 -7.36
N LEU A 11 -7.15 5.53 -6.44
CA LEU A 11 -6.82 5.57 -5.01
C LEU A 11 -6.52 4.18 -4.44
N ARG A 12 -7.29 3.15 -4.85
CA ARG A 12 -7.01 1.75 -4.46
C ARG A 12 -5.66 1.27 -5.01
N LYS A 13 -5.32 1.65 -6.23
CA LYS A 13 -4.04 1.29 -6.86
C LYS A 13 -2.88 1.96 -6.12
N ALA A 14 -2.95 3.27 -5.90
CA ALA A 14 -1.95 4.02 -5.14
C ALA A 14 -1.78 3.47 -3.71
N ALA A 15 -2.87 3.16 -3.02
CA ALA A 15 -2.81 2.55 -1.69
C ALA A 15 -2.13 1.17 -1.70
N LYS A 16 -2.33 0.36 -2.76
CA LYS A 16 -1.65 -0.93 -2.92
C LYS A 16 -0.14 -0.75 -3.14
N GLU A 17 0.24 0.20 -3.98
CA GLU A 17 1.64 0.52 -4.26
C GLU A 17 2.34 1.00 -2.98
N ARG A 18 1.69 1.89 -2.22
CA ARG A 18 2.19 2.37 -0.93
C ARG A 18 2.41 1.26 0.09
N VAL A 19 1.50 0.27 0.17
CA VAL A 19 1.69 -0.91 1.02
C VAL A 19 2.92 -1.72 0.58
N GLY A 20 3.16 -1.86 -0.72
CA GLY A 20 4.34 -2.55 -1.26
C GLY A 20 5.66 -1.83 -0.93
N GLU A 21 5.68 -0.51 -1.09
CA GLU A 21 6.82 0.34 -0.73
C GLU A 21 7.14 0.23 0.77
N LEU A 22 6.13 0.42 1.62
CA LEU A 22 6.29 0.33 3.08
C LEU A 22 6.73 -1.07 3.53
N SER A 23 6.25 -2.13 2.87
CA SER A 23 6.71 -3.49 3.13
C SER A 23 8.20 -3.68 2.80
N THR A 24 8.66 -3.04 1.72
CA THR A 24 10.07 -3.06 1.31
C THR A 24 10.93 -2.26 2.28
N GLN A 25 10.46 -1.07 2.66
CA GLN A 25 11.12 -0.20 3.64
C GLN A 25 11.21 -0.86 5.01
N LEU A 26 10.17 -1.59 5.44
CA LEU A 26 10.16 -2.29 6.73
C LEU A 26 11.28 -3.33 6.78
N SER A 27 11.43 -4.09 5.68
CA SER A 27 12.50 -5.07 5.54
C SER A 27 13.88 -4.41 5.64
N GLY A 28 14.07 -3.28 4.95
CA GLY A 28 15.30 -2.47 5.03
C GLY A 28 15.54 -1.81 6.40
N SER A 29 14.51 -1.66 7.22
CA SER A 29 14.60 -1.08 8.57
C SER A 29 14.85 -2.09 9.69
N SER A 30 14.85 -3.38 9.37
CA SER A 30 14.94 -4.46 10.37
C SER A 30 16.29 -4.58 11.05
N ALA A 31 17.36 -4.17 10.37
CA ALA A 31 18.72 -4.27 10.88
C ALA A 31 19.63 -3.20 10.27
N ALA A 32 20.69 -2.84 11.00
CA ALA A 32 21.79 -2.08 10.44
C ALA A 32 22.53 -2.93 9.41
N LYS A 33 22.94 -2.30 8.31
CA LYS A 33 23.77 -2.94 7.30
C LYS A 33 25.23 -2.74 7.69
N VAL A 34 25.95 -3.85 7.84
CA VAL A 34 27.38 -3.84 8.17
C VAL A 34 28.19 -4.15 6.92
N ILE A 35 29.12 -3.27 6.57
CA ILE A 35 30.04 -3.43 5.45
C ILE A 35 31.44 -3.59 6.02
N HIS A 36 31.97 -4.81 5.95
CA HIS A 36 33.35 -5.11 6.36
C HIS A 36 34.34 -4.60 5.30
N LYS A 37 35.28 -3.75 5.69
CA LYS A 37 36.37 -3.27 4.83
C LYS A 37 37.70 -3.31 5.56
N GLU A 38 38.57 -4.21 5.12
CA GLU A 38 39.91 -4.43 5.67
C GLU A 38 39.84 -4.57 7.20
N ASP A 39 40.33 -3.59 7.96
CA ASP A 39 40.38 -3.59 9.43
C ASP A 39 39.24 -2.77 10.09
N ARG A 40 38.20 -2.37 9.35
CA ARG A 40 37.10 -1.56 9.89
C ARG A 40 35.72 -1.99 9.39
N ASP A 41 34.76 -1.82 10.29
CA ASP A 41 33.34 -2.00 9.99
C ASP A 41 32.68 -0.64 9.74
N ILE A 42 32.01 -0.52 8.59
CA ILE A 42 31.11 0.59 8.30
C ILE A 42 29.69 0.12 8.61
N VAL A 43 29.06 0.71 9.62
CA VAL A 43 27.68 0.41 10.01
C VAL A 43 26.75 1.48 9.44
N GLU A 44 25.89 1.08 8.51
CA GLU A 44 24.83 1.91 7.95
C GLU A 44 23.52 1.63 8.70
N GLN A 45 23.09 2.58 9.51
CA GLN A 45 21.79 2.50 10.18
C GLN A 45 20.66 2.71 9.16
N PRO A 46 19.49 2.09 9.39
CA PRO A 46 18.31 2.38 8.59
C PRO A 46 17.93 3.86 8.63
N GLN A 47 17.51 4.40 7.48
CA GLN A 47 17.06 5.79 7.36
C GLN A 47 15.80 6.08 8.18
N THR A 48 14.94 5.08 8.34
CA THR A 48 13.69 5.20 9.09
C THR A 48 13.64 4.12 10.16
N PRO A 49 13.26 4.45 11.41
CA PRO A 49 13.14 3.44 12.47
C PRO A 49 12.09 2.39 12.16
N PHE A 50 12.39 1.13 12.49
CA PHE A 50 11.50 -0.01 12.23
C PHE A 50 10.07 0.20 12.75
N LEU A 51 9.91 0.69 13.98
CA LEU A 51 8.60 0.90 14.59
C LEU A 51 7.76 1.92 13.82
N VAL A 52 8.40 2.97 13.29
CA VAL A 52 7.72 4.00 12.49
C VAL A 52 7.22 3.39 11.18
N VAL A 53 8.08 2.67 10.44
CA VAL A 53 7.70 2.04 9.18
C VAL A 53 6.62 0.97 9.38
N ARG A 54 6.69 0.23 10.50
CA ARG A 54 5.67 -0.77 10.87
C ARG A 54 4.31 -0.11 11.07
N ASP A 55 4.26 0.95 11.87
CA ASP A 55 3.01 1.62 12.19
C ASP A 55 2.39 2.26 10.94
N GLU A 56 3.21 2.88 10.08
CA GLU A 56 2.78 3.38 8.77
C GLU A 56 2.24 2.26 7.86
N LEU A 57 2.91 1.11 7.81
CA LEU A 57 2.47 -0.04 7.02
C LEU A 57 1.11 -0.57 7.49
N ASP A 58 0.90 -0.64 8.80
CA ASP A 58 -0.35 -1.13 9.38
C ASP A 58 -1.50 -0.16 9.10
N GLN A 59 -1.27 1.15 9.13
CA GLN A 59 -2.26 2.15 8.71
C GLN A 59 -2.58 2.03 7.22
N ALA A 60 -1.56 1.97 6.35
CA ALA A 60 -1.76 1.83 4.90
C ALA A 60 -2.55 0.55 4.56
N ARG A 61 -2.31 -0.55 5.28
CA ARG A 61 -3.08 -1.80 5.13
C ARG A 61 -4.55 -1.63 5.55
N LEU A 62 -4.83 -0.88 6.61
CA LEU A 62 -6.20 -0.59 7.04
C LEU A 62 -6.95 0.24 6.00
N GLU A 63 -6.30 1.29 5.48
CA GLU A 63 -6.86 2.16 4.44
C GLU A 63 -7.14 1.38 3.16
N PHE A 64 -6.18 0.57 2.69
CA PHE A 64 -6.36 -0.28 1.52
C PHE A 64 -7.55 -1.24 1.69
N ARG A 65 -7.70 -1.88 2.86
CA ARG A 65 -8.84 -2.76 3.14
C ARG A 65 -10.16 -2.00 3.14
N ARG A 66 -10.20 -0.79 3.70
CA ARG A 66 -11.39 0.06 3.72
C ARG A 66 -11.82 0.44 2.31
N LEU A 67 -10.89 0.93 1.50
CA LEU A 67 -11.13 1.28 0.09
C LEU A 67 -11.62 0.08 -0.72
N ASN A 68 -10.97 -1.08 -0.56
CA ASN A 68 -11.35 -2.29 -1.28
C ASN A 68 -12.77 -2.76 -0.93
N ARG A 69 -13.15 -2.70 0.35
CA ARG A 69 -14.51 -3.04 0.78
C ARG A 69 -15.55 -2.06 0.22
N ALA A 70 -15.27 -0.76 0.26
CA ALA A 70 -16.16 0.26 -0.29
C ALA A 70 -16.38 0.06 -1.80
N LEU A 71 -15.29 -0.16 -2.55
CA LEU A 71 -15.36 -0.44 -3.98
C LEU A 71 -16.15 -1.71 -4.29
N ARG A 72 -15.90 -2.81 -3.57
CA ARG A 72 -16.66 -4.05 -3.78
C ARG A 72 -18.15 -3.83 -3.54
N LYS A 73 -18.51 -3.12 -2.47
CA LYS A 73 -19.91 -2.79 -2.18
C LYS A 73 -20.54 -1.99 -3.33
N ALA A 74 -19.87 -0.93 -3.78
CA ALA A 74 -20.34 -0.12 -4.90
C ALA A 74 -20.48 -0.94 -6.20
N SER A 75 -19.53 -1.84 -6.49
CA SER A 75 -19.62 -2.71 -7.67
C SER A 75 -20.80 -3.70 -7.64
N PHE A 76 -21.26 -4.10 -6.46
CA PHE A 76 -22.46 -4.94 -6.33
C PHE A 76 -23.77 -4.15 -6.43
N GLU A 77 -23.74 -2.86 -6.13
CA GLU A 77 -24.91 -1.98 -6.18
C GLU A 77 -25.15 -1.38 -7.57
N VAL A 78 -24.14 -1.38 -8.44
CA VAL A 78 -24.24 -0.91 -9.82
C VAL A 78 -24.76 -2.02 -10.74
N SER A 79 -25.92 -1.79 -11.36
CA SER A 79 -26.40 -2.59 -12.48
C SER A 79 -25.88 -1.99 -13.78
N VAL A 80 -25.34 -2.83 -14.67
CA VAL A 80 -24.90 -2.43 -16.01
C VAL A 80 -25.91 -3.01 -16.99
N GLU A 81 -26.68 -2.14 -17.65
CA GLU A 81 -27.57 -2.56 -18.73
C GLU A 81 -26.72 -2.80 -19.99
N PHE A 82 -26.64 -4.05 -20.42
CA PHE A 82 -25.94 -4.40 -21.66
C PHE A 82 -26.87 -4.21 -22.85
N ALA A 83 -26.37 -3.59 -23.93
CA ALA A 83 -27.16 -3.33 -25.15
C ALA A 83 -27.76 -4.62 -25.77
N ASP A 84 -27.11 -5.76 -25.55
CA ASP A 84 -27.53 -7.07 -26.07
C ASP A 84 -28.61 -7.76 -25.22
N GLU A 85 -28.92 -7.26 -24.01
CA GLU A 85 -29.95 -7.85 -23.13
C GLU A 85 -31.37 -7.37 -23.48
N THR A 86 -31.52 -6.39 -24.38
CA THR A 86 -32.80 -5.90 -24.92
C THR A 86 -33.19 -6.59 -26.24
N THR A 87 -33.22 -7.93 -26.26
CA THR A 87 -33.78 -8.69 -27.40
C THR A 87 -34.85 -9.67 -26.96
#